data_AF-A0A523PDG6-F1
#
_entry.id   AF-A0A523PDG6-F1
#
_cell.length_a   1.000
_cell.length_b   1.000
_cell.length_c   1.000
_cell.angle_alpha   90.00
_cell.angle_beta   90.00
_cell.angle_gamma   90.00
#
_symmetry.space_group_name_H-M   'P 1'
#
loop_
_entity.id
_entity.type
_entity.pdbx_description
1 polymer ?
#
loop_
_entity_poly.entity_id
_entity_poly.type
_entity_poly.pdbx_seq_one_letter_code
_entity_poly.pdbx_strand_id
1 'polypeptide(L)' 'MSEVELVWIRECEVCAIEHRYMETHKIESIDDVESESGAFKLRCENWYRTHIESLLAQQLS' A
#
# COMPACT_ATOMS: atom_id res chain seq x y z
N MET A 1 -12.94 15.36 19.54
CA MET A 1 -11.74 14.69 18.99
C MET A 1 -11.74 14.96 17.50
N SER A 2 -10.61 15.35 16.92
CA SER A 2 -10.53 15.63 15.48
C SER A 2 -10.16 14.34 14.78
N GLU A 3 -11.13 13.71 14.12
CA GLU A 3 -10.87 12.54 13.28
C GLU A 3 -10.00 12.97 12.09
N VAL A 4 -8.94 12.20 11.81
CA VAL A 4 -8.08 12.40 10.65
C VAL A 4 -8.43 11.32 9.63
N GLU A 5 -8.72 11.75 8.39
CA GLU A 5 -8.91 10.84 7.27
C GLU A 5 -7.61 10.74 6.46
N LEU A 6 -7.10 9.53 6.32
CA LEU A 6 -5.92 9.22 5.54
C LEU A 6 -6.35 8.53 4.24
N VAL A 7 -5.85 9.02 3.12
CA VAL A 7 -6.02 8.39 1.81
C VAL A 7 -4.68 7.81 1.39
N TRP A 8 -4.63 6.49 1.33
CA TRP A 8 -3.44 5.73 1.00
C TRP A 8 -3.54 5.19 -0.42
N ILE A 9 -2.46 5.36 -1.19
CA ILE A 9 -2.39 4.93 -2.59
C ILE A 9 -1.16 4.04 -2.76
N ARG A 10 -1.36 2.82 -3.27
CA ARG A 10 -0.30 1.89 -3.67
C ARG A 10 -0.31 1.75 -5.19
N GLU A 11 0.85 1.90 -5.81
CA GLU A 11 1.04 1.83 -7.26
C GLU A 11 2.26 0.96 -7.58
N CYS A 12 2.16 0.10 -8.60
CA CYS A 12 3.29 -0.66 -9.10
C CYS A 12 3.93 0.09 -10.29
N GLU A 13 5.13 0.61 -10.10
CA GLU A 13 5.88 1.25 -11.20
C GLU A 13 6.29 0.24 -12.28
N VAL A 14 6.56 -1.02 -11.91
CA VAL A 14 6.96 -2.08 -12.84
C VAL A 14 5.85 -2.42 -13.84
N CYS A 15 4.59 -2.30 -13.42
CA CYS A 15 3.42 -2.49 -14.30
C CYS A 15 2.91 -1.20 -14.93
N ALA A 16 3.72 -0.14 -15.02
CA ALA A 16 3.28 1.15 -15.54
C ALA A 16 1.98 1.68 -14.89
N ILE A 17 1.82 1.42 -13.58
CA ILE A 17 0.67 1.84 -12.76
C ILE A 17 -0.65 1.12 -13.14
N GLU A 18 -0.61 0.04 -13.92
CA GLU A 18 -1.81 -0.80 -14.16
C GLU A 18 -2.36 -1.39 -12.85
N HIS A 19 -1.47 -1.72 -11.91
CA HIS A 19 -1.86 -2.20 -10.59
C HIS A 19 -1.79 -1.05 -9.57
N ARG A 20 -2.97 -0.47 -9.31
CA ARG A 20 -3.18 0.62 -8.35
C ARG A 20 -4.30 0.27 -7.36
N TYR A 21 -4.04 0.50 -6.09
CA TYR A 21 -5.01 0.28 -5.01
C TYR A 21 -5.10 1.52 -4.13
N MET A 22 -6.33 1.89 -3.79
CA MET A 22 -6.63 3.01 -2.90
C MET A 22 -7.38 2.49 -1.67
N GLU A 23 -6.97 2.93 -0.49
CA GLU A 23 -7.67 2.66 0.77
C GLU A 23 -7.81 3.93 1.60
N THR A 24 -8.94 4.06 2.29
CA THR A 24 -9.26 5.22 3.13
C THR A 24 -9.37 4.76 4.58
N HIS A 25 -8.59 5.37 5.46
CA HIS A 25 -8.52 5.02 6.87
C HIS A 25 -8.94 6.24 7.70
N LYS A 26 -9.82 6.03 8.68
CA LYS A 26 -10.18 7.06 9.66
C LYS A 26 -9.50 6.71 10.97
N ILE A 27 -8.75 7.66 11.52
CA ILE A 27 -8.04 7.50 12.79
C ILE A 27 -8.43 8.62 13.76
N GLU A 28 -8.41 8.30 15.05
CA GLU A 28 -8.98 9.13 16.11
C GLU A 28 -8.00 10.20 16.63
N SER A 29 -6.69 10.01 16.42
CA SER A 29 -5.63 10.93 16.82
C SER A 29 -4.58 11.10 15.71
N ILE A 30 -3.97 12.29 15.67
CA ILE A 30 -2.80 12.55 14.83
C ILE A 30 -1.59 11.67 15.25
N ASP A 31 -1.54 11.27 16.52
CA ASP A 31 -0.48 10.41 17.03
C ASP A 31 -0.51 9.00 16.40
N ASP A 32 -1.68 8.57 15.93
CA ASP A 32 -1.85 7.28 15.24
C ASP A 32 -1.42 7.31 13.77
N VAL A 33 -1.20 8.51 13.20
CA VAL A 33 -0.80 8.68 11.79
C VAL A 33 0.53 7.98 11.53
N GLU A 34 1.50 8.11 12.43
CA GLU A 34 2.82 7.50 12.26
C GLU A 34 2.73 5.97 12.28
N SER A 35 1.93 5.42 13.20
CA SER A 35 1.67 3.98 13.30
C SER A 35 0.97 3.45 12.06
N GLU A 36 -0.09 4.13 11.59
CA GLU A 36 -0.82 3.75 10.39
C GLU A 36 0.03 3.86 9.13
N SER A 37 0.89 4.89 9.03
CA SER A 37 1.85 5.05 7.95
C SER A 37 2.86 3.89 7.90
N GLY A 38 3.38 3.48 9.08
CA GLY A 38 4.25 2.30 9.18
C GLY A 38 3.54 1.01 8.77
N ALA A 39 2.30 0.82 9.20
CA ALA A 39 1.49 -0.33 8.81
C ALA A 39 1.21 -0.34 7.31
N PHE A 40 0.88 0.81 6.73
CA PHE A 40 0.67 0.96 5.29
C PHE A 40 1.92 0.61 4.50
N LYS A 41 3.09 1.11 4.92
CA LYS A 41 4.38 0.78 4.28
C LYS A 41 4.64 -0.73 4.25
N LEU A 42 4.39 -1.44 5.36
CA LEU A 42 4.54 -2.91 5.40
C LEU A 42 3.58 -3.62 4.44
N ARG A 43 2.34 -3.13 4.30
CA ARG A 43 1.37 -3.65 3.31
C ARG A 43 1.88 -3.44 1.88
N CYS A 44 2.45 -2.27 1.57
CA CYS A 44 3.05 -1.97 0.28
C CYS A 44 4.20 -2.92 -0.06
N GLU A 45 5.14 -3.11 0.87
CA GLU A 45 6.32 -3.96 0.67
C GLU A 45 5.92 -5.42 0.45
N ASN A 46 4.98 -5.94 1.25
CA ASN A 46 4.50 -7.31 1.08
C ASN A 46 3.78 -7.49 -0.25
N TRP A 47 2.89 -6.57 -0.61
CA TRP A 47 2.20 -6.58 -1.89
C TRP A 47 3.17 -6.54 -3.07
N TYR A 48 4.14 -5.63 -3.04
CA TYR A 48 5.14 -5.48 -4.10
C TYR A 48 5.95 -6.77 -4.28
N ARG A 49 6.43 -7.36 -3.18
CA ARG A 49 7.18 -8.62 -3.21
C ARG A 49 6.37 -9.75 -3.86
N THR A 50 5.15 -10.00 -3.37
CA THR A 50 4.29 -11.06 -3.92
C THR A 50 3.95 -10.80 -5.39
N HIS A 51 3.74 -9.54 -5.76
CA HIS A 51 3.45 -9.15 -7.13
C HIS A 51 4.62 -9.43 -8.08
N ILE A 52 5.85 -9.01 -7.71
CA ILE A 52 7.06 -9.28 -8.49
C ILE A 52 7.33 -10.78 -8.61
N GLU A 53 7.18 -11.54 -7.52
CA GLU A 53 7.31 -13.00 -7.55
C GLU A 53 6.33 -13.64 -8.55
N SER A 54 5.08 -13.16 -8.60
CA SER A 54 4.09 -13.63 -9.56
C SER A 54 4.45 -13.28 -11.01
N LEU A 55 4.93 -12.06 -11.27
CA LEU A 55 5.37 -11.63 -12.60
C LEU A 55 6.55 -12.46 -13.09
N LEU A 56 7.55 -12.69 -12.23
CA LEU A 56 8.71 -13.52 -12.55
C LEU A 56 8.31 -14.97 -12.85
N ALA A 57 7.35 -15.52 -12.10
CA ALA A 57 6.84 -16.86 -12.35
C ALA A 57 6.15 -16.98 -13.72
N GLN A 58 5.39 -15.95 -14.15
CA GLN A 58 4.73 -15.91 -15.46
C GLN A 58 5.71 -15.76 -16.63
N GLN A 59 6.87 -15.13 -16.43
CA GLN A 59 7.89 -14.98 -17.47
C GLN A 59 8.71 -16.26 -17.72
N LEU A 60 8.77 -17.16 -16.73
CA LEU A 60 9.54 -18.41 -16.79
C LEU A 60 8.71 -19.62 -17.24
N SER A 61 7.39 -19.47 -17.39
CA SER A 61 6.46 -20.48 -17.91
C SER A 61 6.26 -20.37 -19.41
#